data_AF-A0A7S2JLT1-F1
#
_entry.id   AF-A0A7S2JLT1-F1
#
_cell.length_a   1.000
_cell.length_b   1.000
_cell.length_c   1.000
_cell.angle_alpha   90.00
_cell.angle_beta   90.00
_cell.angle_gamma   90.00
#
_symmetry.space_group_name_H-M   'P 1'
#
loop_
_entity.id
_entity.type
_entity.pdbx_description
1 polymer ?
#
loop_
_entity_poly.entity_id
_entity_poly.type
_entity_poly.pdbx_seq_one_letter_code
_entity_poly.pdbx_strand_id
1 'polypeptide(L)'
;VSTAVVRYALHRYFQQTHGWSIKGLEPAGDRRNASAAAALPAERVPAQLLSLVQSVLKGRGFGLSDMAVLAATYEDLILNDSRQRALDAFGVVRLQGGPGEAAAHDRAIDMFMVFFLMSGDADIELITRTSQADEILGNASEIFFSWEDTSMWARDVRAAVAARESEVHPFMPKSPSFELTLQATDEITKEYARFTKHECDTLKESLMSLEWRGSGRVRLSEFYRNSLYDGYSSFTESPGYLKHSGSLDESDPSDPLLVIPNYLYGRSNCVVSSNFHAICCNNECDGLLGHIERVVQAPAASAERLARVVAGLPSDTVEAPRNLSALMLQRLGEIAATNGGQVPLHGRLFAQWMHHAFPRE
;
A
#
# COMPACT_ATOMS: atom_id res chain seq x y z
N VAL A 1 -3.14 23.85 8.90
CA VAL A 1 -2.92 22.49 9.42
C VAL A 1 -1.41 22.18 9.48
N SER A 2 -0.92 21.36 10.43
CA SER A 2 0.51 21.03 10.54
C SER A 2 0.95 20.02 9.47
N THR A 3 2.24 20.01 9.10
CA THR A 3 2.79 19.06 8.11
C THR A 3 2.52 17.60 8.48
N ALA A 4 2.51 17.25 9.77
CA ALA A 4 2.22 15.90 10.22
C ALA A 4 0.77 15.49 9.93
N VAL A 5 -0.19 16.39 10.11
CA VAL A 5 -1.61 16.13 9.80
C VAL A 5 -1.83 16.05 8.30
N VAL A 6 -1.15 16.88 7.50
CA VAL A 6 -1.20 16.78 6.03
C VAL A 6 -0.72 15.42 5.55
N ARG A 7 0.44 14.98 6.03
CA ARG A 7 1.00 13.67 5.70
C ARG A 7 0.05 12.54 6.08
N TYR A 8 -0.47 12.57 7.31
CA TYR A 8 -1.44 11.60 7.77
C TYR A 8 -2.69 11.55 6.87
N ALA A 9 -3.30 12.70 6.59
CA ALA A 9 -4.50 12.77 5.77
C ALA A 9 -4.26 12.26 4.33
N LEU A 10 -3.15 12.65 3.70
CA LEU A 10 -2.81 12.18 2.35
C LEU A 10 -2.47 10.69 2.32
N HIS A 11 -1.69 10.20 3.30
CA HIS A 11 -1.39 8.77 3.41
C HIS A 11 -2.68 7.95 3.52
N ARG A 12 -3.61 8.37 4.38
CA ARG A 12 -4.92 7.76 4.56
C ARG A 12 -5.73 7.75 3.27
N TYR A 13 -5.78 8.90 2.58
CA TYR A 13 -6.48 9.01 1.31
C TYR A 13 -5.94 8.02 0.26
N PHE A 14 -4.61 7.96 0.06
CA PHE A 14 -4.00 7.11 -0.94
C PHE A 14 -4.09 5.62 -0.62
N GLN A 15 -3.88 5.24 0.65
CA GLN A 15 -4.07 3.86 1.09
C GLN A 15 -5.53 3.40 0.88
N GLN A 16 -6.51 4.19 1.31
CA GLN A 16 -7.92 3.80 1.21
C GLN A 16 -8.45 3.78 -0.22
N THR A 17 -8.01 4.73 -1.04
CA THR A 17 -8.56 4.90 -2.40
C THR A 17 -7.88 3.99 -3.40
N HIS A 18 -6.57 3.80 -3.27
CA HIS A 18 -5.74 3.13 -4.28
C HIS A 18 -4.78 2.07 -3.71
N GLY A 19 -4.68 1.89 -2.39
CA GLY A 19 -3.67 1.03 -1.76
C GLY A 19 -2.23 1.55 -1.92
N TRP A 20 -2.07 2.82 -2.30
CA TRP A 20 -0.75 3.40 -2.56
C TRP A 20 -0.07 3.84 -1.27
N SER A 21 1.19 3.44 -1.10
CA SER A 21 2.10 3.92 -0.08
C SER A 21 3.13 4.84 -0.72
N ILE A 22 3.01 6.13 -0.47
CA ILE A 22 3.86 7.17 -1.06
C ILE A 22 4.99 7.53 -0.10
N LYS A 23 6.21 7.45 -0.62
CA LYS A 23 7.44 7.78 0.11
C LYS A 23 7.42 9.23 0.59
N GLY A 24 7.56 9.42 1.89
CA GLY A 24 7.55 10.72 2.56
C GLY A 24 6.19 11.13 3.13
N LEU A 25 5.10 10.41 2.82
CA LEU A 25 3.78 10.64 3.41
C LEU A 25 3.48 9.70 4.59
N GLU A 26 4.29 8.66 4.79
CA GLU A 26 4.01 7.62 5.78
C GLU A 26 3.97 8.15 7.23
N PRO A 27 3.17 7.52 8.12
CA PRO A 27 3.07 7.91 9.53
C PRO A 27 4.41 7.76 10.26
N ALA A 28 4.54 8.41 11.42
CA ALA A 28 5.79 8.43 12.20
C ALA A 28 6.28 7.05 12.68
N GLY A 29 5.46 5.98 12.58
CA GLY A 29 5.87 4.60 12.83
C GLY A 29 6.99 4.12 11.90
N ASP A 30 6.92 4.51 10.61
CA ASP A 30 7.95 4.24 9.61
C ASP A 30 9.18 5.14 9.75
N ARG A 31 9.12 6.15 10.63
CA ARG A 31 10.23 7.09 10.89
C ARG A 31 11.21 6.59 11.95
N ARG A 32 11.03 5.39 12.54
CA ARG A 32 11.99 4.88 13.54
C ARG A 32 13.42 4.83 13.00
N ASN A 33 13.62 4.80 11.68
CA ASN A 33 14.93 4.99 11.06
C ASN A 33 14.89 5.81 9.76
N ALA A 34 14.32 7.03 9.83
CA ALA A 34 14.63 8.06 8.82
C ALA A 34 16.13 8.44 8.77
N SER A 35 16.98 7.81 9.57
CA SER A 35 18.44 7.83 9.51
C SER A 35 19.04 6.93 8.41
N ALA A 36 18.25 6.10 7.73
CA ALA A 36 18.63 5.45 6.46
C ALA A 36 17.89 6.02 5.24
N ALA A 37 16.87 6.86 5.46
CA ALA A 37 16.39 7.80 4.45
C ALA A 37 17.34 9.00 4.45
N ALA A 38 18.51 8.82 3.84
CA ALA A 38 19.18 9.93 3.19
C ALA A 38 18.09 10.81 2.57
N ALA A 39 18.17 12.11 2.88
CA ALA A 39 17.43 13.14 2.18
C ALA A 39 17.20 12.70 0.74
N LEU A 40 15.95 12.80 0.26
CA LEU A 40 15.60 12.64 -1.15
C LEU A 40 16.85 12.82 -2.01
N PRO A 41 17.39 11.77 -2.65
CA PRO A 41 18.22 12.04 -3.81
C PRO A 41 17.33 12.91 -4.68
N ALA A 42 17.76 14.14 -4.90
CA ALA A 42 17.05 15.15 -5.68
C ALA A 42 16.82 14.71 -7.14
N GLU A 43 17.06 13.45 -7.46
CA GLU A 43 17.15 12.91 -8.80
C GLU A 43 15.80 12.49 -9.38
N ARG A 44 14.76 12.19 -8.57
CA ARG A 44 13.45 11.78 -9.14
C ARG A 44 12.17 12.23 -8.42
N VAL A 45 12.22 13.06 -7.38
CA VAL A 45 11.04 13.91 -7.10
C VAL A 45 11.13 15.05 -8.10
N PRO A 46 10.19 15.20 -9.03
CA PRO A 46 10.27 16.29 -9.99
C PRO A 46 10.47 17.60 -9.22
N ALA A 47 11.43 18.42 -9.62
CA ALA A 47 11.66 19.72 -8.98
C ALA A 47 10.36 20.56 -8.94
N GLN A 48 9.41 20.28 -9.85
CA GLN A 48 8.05 20.80 -9.82
C GLN A 48 7.28 20.43 -8.54
N LEU A 49 7.36 19.19 -8.03
CA LEU A 49 6.65 18.79 -6.81
C LEU A 49 7.19 19.51 -5.57
N LEU A 50 8.51 19.58 -5.43
CA LEU A 50 9.15 20.28 -4.32
C LEU A 50 8.88 21.79 -4.37
N SER A 51 8.88 22.39 -5.57
CA SER A 51 8.57 23.80 -5.74
C SER A 51 7.07 24.11 -5.59
N LEU A 52 6.17 23.20 -5.97
CA LEU A 52 4.72 23.32 -5.75
C LEU A 52 4.37 23.17 -4.27
N VAL A 53 4.94 22.15 -3.61
CA VAL A 53 4.84 21.98 -2.16
C VAL A 53 5.42 23.22 -1.47
N GLN A 54 6.61 23.69 -1.84
CA GLN A 54 7.21 24.89 -1.24
C GLN A 54 6.43 26.19 -1.54
N SER A 55 5.82 26.34 -2.72
CA SER A 55 5.04 27.53 -3.07
C SER A 55 3.71 27.57 -2.33
N VAL A 56 3.05 26.44 -2.17
CA VAL A 56 1.86 26.26 -1.31
C VAL A 56 2.23 26.48 0.16
N LEU A 57 3.43 26.11 0.59
CA LEU A 57 3.93 26.29 1.96
C LEU A 57 4.34 27.74 2.32
N LYS A 58 4.47 28.65 1.35
CA LYS A 58 4.92 30.05 1.56
C LYS A 58 3.83 31.01 2.08
N GLY A 59 3.09 30.60 3.12
CA GLY A 59 2.58 31.59 4.09
C GLY A 59 1.07 31.77 4.27
N ARG A 60 0.20 30.85 3.83
CA ARG A 60 -1.26 30.91 4.15
C ARG A 60 -1.77 29.86 5.13
N GLY A 61 -0.90 28.95 5.58
CA GLY A 61 -1.32 27.79 6.35
C GLY A 61 -2.03 26.78 5.44
N PHE A 62 -1.84 25.49 5.73
CA PHE A 62 -2.33 24.42 4.87
C PHE A 62 -3.84 24.18 5.07
N GLY A 63 -4.66 24.43 4.05
CA GLY A 63 -6.11 24.20 4.02
C GLY A 63 -6.51 22.91 3.27
N LEU A 64 -7.82 22.62 3.20
CA LEU A 64 -8.33 21.44 2.49
C LEU A 64 -8.10 21.52 0.97
N SER A 65 -8.23 22.71 0.38
CA SER A 65 -7.95 22.92 -1.04
C SER A 65 -6.48 22.63 -1.37
N ASP A 66 -5.55 23.01 -0.49
CA ASP A 66 -4.12 22.71 -0.66
C ASP A 66 -3.86 21.19 -0.57
N MET A 67 -4.55 20.48 0.33
CA MET A 67 -4.51 19.01 0.40
C MET A 67 -5.02 18.38 -0.90
N ALA A 68 -6.14 18.88 -1.43
CA ALA A 68 -6.72 18.36 -2.68
C ALA A 68 -5.78 18.57 -3.88
N VAL A 69 -5.14 19.74 -3.97
CA VAL A 69 -4.15 20.02 -5.02
C VAL A 69 -2.94 19.10 -4.87
N LEU A 70 -2.41 18.87 -3.66
CA LEU A 70 -1.33 17.92 -3.46
C LEU A 70 -1.74 16.49 -3.81
N ALA A 71 -2.93 16.06 -3.40
CA ALA A 71 -3.45 14.73 -3.74
C ALA A 71 -3.53 14.53 -5.26
N ALA A 72 -4.16 15.47 -5.97
CA ALA A 72 -4.23 15.44 -7.44
C ALA A 72 -2.84 15.46 -8.09
N THR A 73 -1.89 16.20 -7.52
CA THR A 73 -0.51 16.27 -8.03
C THR A 73 0.22 14.93 -7.87
N TYR A 74 0.07 14.27 -6.71
CA TYR A 74 0.64 12.94 -6.49
C TYR A 74 0.00 11.88 -7.38
N GLU A 75 -1.33 11.93 -7.56
CA GLU A 75 -2.04 11.03 -8.46
C GLU A 75 -1.57 11.21 -9.90
N ASP A 76 -1.51 12.44 -10.41
CA ASP A 76 -1.01 12.73 -11.76
C ASP A 76 0.45 12.29 -11.94
N LEU A 77 1.30 12.46 -10.92
CA LEU A 77 2.68 11.98 -10.96
C LEU A 77 2.76 10.46 -11.10
N ILE A 78 1.99 9.71 -10.30
CA ILE A 78 1.97 8.24 -10.33
C ILE A 78 1.45 7.74 -11.69
N LEU A 79 0.37 8.34 -12.18
CA LEU A 79 -0.21 7.98 -13.48
C LEU A 79 0.73 8.31 -14.63
N ASN A 80 1.44 9.45 -14.59
CA ASN A 80 2.42 9.79 -15.63
C ASN A 80 3.61 8.83 -15.65
N ASP A 81 4.09 8.39 -14.49
CA ASP A 81 5.14 7.36 -14.39
C ASP A 81 4.66 6.02 -14.99
N SER A 82 3.43 5.62 -14.67
CA SER A 82 2.80 4.43 -15.23
C SER A 82 2.60 4.50 -16.75
N ARG A 83 2.12 5.64 -17.27
CA ARG A 83 1.99 5.89 -18.71
C ARG A 83 3.34 5.81 -19.41
N GLN A 84 4.42 6.32 -18.82
CA GLN A 84 5.74 6.19 -19.42
C GLN A 84 6.16 4.71 -19.53
N ARG A 85 5.91 3.90 -18.50
CA ARG A 85 6.15 2.44 -18.55
C ARG A 85 5.29 1.77 -19.62
N ALA A 86 4.04 2.19 -19.78
CA ALA A 86 3.18 1.70 -20.84
C ALA A 86 3.74 2.02 -22.24
N LEU A 87 4.21 3.25 -22.46
CA LEU A 87 4.85 3.65 -23.71
C LEU A 87 6.12 2.82 -24.00
N ASP A 88 6.95 2.58 -22.99
CA ASP A 88 8.14 1.73 -23.13
C ASP A 88 7.74 0.30 -23.51
N ALA A 89 6.74 -0.27 -22.84
CA ALA A 89 6.21 -1.60 -23.14
C ALA A 89 5.66 -1.68 -24.58
N PHE A 90 4.92 -0.66 -25.01
CA PHE A 90 4.38 -0.54 -26.37
C PHE A 90 5.49 -0.48 -27.42
N GLY A 91 6.59 0.23 -27.11
CA GLY A 91 7.79 0.26 -27.94
C GLY A 91 8.43 -1.13 -28.09
N VAL A 92 8.51 -1.90 -27.01
CA VAL A 92 9.09 -3.26 -27.03
C VAL A 92 8.23 -4.24 -27.83
N VAL A 93 6.91 -4.21 -27.67
CA VAL A 93 6.00 -5.05 -28.48
C VAL A 93 5.78 -4.52 -29.90
N ARG A 94 6.35 -3.36 -30.23
CA ARG A 94 6.22 -2.65 -31.51
C ARG A 94 4.76 -2.32 -31.87
N LEU A 95 3.95 -1.99 -30.86
CA LEU A 95 2.59 -1.52 -31.08
C LEU A 95 2.65 -0.16 -31.78
N GLN A 96 2.17 -0.09 -33.02
CA GLN A 96 2.10 1.18 -33.76
C GLN A 96 0.88 1.98 -33.32
N GLY A 97 0.96 3.32 -33.44
CA GLY A 97 -0.18 4.19 -33.18
C GLY A 97 -1.33 3.95 -34.17
N GLY A 98 -2.56 3.93 -33.68
CA GLY A 98 -3.77 3.70 -34.47
C GLY A 98 -4.56 2.45 -34.06
N PRO A 99 -5.62 2.09 -34.81
CA PRO A 99 -6.39 0.87 -34.55
C PRO A 99 -5.54 -0.37 -34.86
N GLY A 100 -5.50 -1.32 -33.94
CA GLY A 100 -4.70 -2.54 -34.05
C GLY A 100 -5.48 -3.82 -33.78
N GLU A 101 -4.82 -4.97 -33.99
CA GLU A 101 -5.38 -6.27 -33.58
C GLU A 101 -5.44 -6.37 -32.06
N ALA A 102 -6.54 -6.87 -31.52
CA ALA A 102 -6.72 -7.03 -30.07
C ALA A 102 -5.54 -7.77 -29.40
N ALA A 103 -5.00 -8.80 -30.08
CA ALA A 103 -3.86 -9.56 -29.60
C ALA A 103 -2.55 -8.75 -29.46
N ALA A 104 -2.35 -7.70 -30.27
CA ALA A 104 -1.20 -6.82 -30.15
C ALA A 104 -1.34 -5.91 -28.93
N HIS A 105 -2.54 -5.37 -28.71
CA HIS A 105 -2.85 -4.56 -27.53
C HIS A 105 -2.85 -5.39 -26.23
N ASP A 106 -3.27 -6.66 -26.27
CA ASP A 106 -3.18 -7.57 -25.11
C ASP A 106 -1.72 -7.84 -24.74
N ARG A 107 -0.88 -8.14 -25.74
CA ARG A 107 0.58 -8.25 -25.52
C ARG A 107 1.19 -6.97 -24.96
N ALA A 108 0.70 -5.82 -25.38
CA ALA A 108 1.17 -4.53 -24.88
C ALA A 108 0.80 -4.33 -23.39
N ILE A 109 -0.41 -4.73 -22.99
CA ILE A 109 -0.84 -4.74 -21.59
C ILE A 109 -0.04 -5.73 -20.77
N ASP A 110 0.21 -6.95 -21.28
CA ASP A 110 1.04 -7.92 -20.58
C ASP A 110 2.47 -7.36 -20.39
N MET A 111 3.08 -6.80 -21.43
CA MET A 111 4.42 -6.23 -21.32
C MET A 111 4.45 -5.04 -20.35
N PHE A 112 3.39 -4.25 -20.31
CA PHE A 112 3.22 -3.21 -19.30
C PHE A 112 3.15 -3.82 -17.89
N MET A 113 2.42 -4.92 -17.68
CA MET A 113 2.37 -5.59 -16.38
C MET A 113 3.74 -6.12 -15.94
N VAL A 114 4.55 -6.64 -16.87
CA VAL A 114 5.96 -6.99 -16.54
C VAL A 114 6.70 -5.77 -16.02
N PHE A 115 6.64 -4.64 -16.73
CA PHE A 115 7.29 -3.40 -16.29
C PHE A 115 6.70 -2.82 -15.00
N PHE A 116 5.41 -3.04 -14.75
CA PHE A 116 4.72 -2.57 -13.57
C PHE A 116 5.13 -3.34 -12.30
N LEU A 117 5.35 -4.65 -12.42
CA LEU A 117 5.75 -5.53 -11.32
C LEU A 117 7.27 -5.51 -11.07
N MET A 118 8.06 -5.17 -12.09
CA MET A 118 9.50 -5.02 -11.94
C MET A 118 9.88 -3.74 -11.20
N SER A 119 10.76 -3.90 -10.21
CA SER A 119 11.36 -2.79 -9.49
C SER A 119 12.58 -2.24 -10.24
N GLY A 120 12.58 -0.95 -10.56
CA GLY A 120 13.79 -0.23 -11.00
C GLY A 120 13.85 0.09 -12.49
N ASP A 121 14.08 1.37 -12.77
CA ASP A 121 14.08 1.91 -14.15
C ASP A 121 15.25 1.40 -15.01
N ALA A 122 16.34 0.93 -14.39
CA ALA A 122 17.51 0.41 -15.09
C ALA A 122 17.24 -0.93 -15.79
N ASP A 123 16.43 -1.80 -15.17
CA ASP A 123 16.07 -3.10 -15.74
C ASP A 123 15.10 -2.91 -16.92
N ILE A 124 14.16 -1.97 -16.79
CA ILE A 124 13.25 -1.56 -17.87
C ILE A 124 14.05 -1.00 -19.06
N GLU A 125 15.03 -0.13 -18.80
CA GLU A 125 15.90 0.42 -19.85
C GLU A 125 16.74 -0.66 -20.54
N LEU A 126 17.19 -1.68 -19.80
CA LEU A 126 17.88 -2.83 -20.39
C LEU A 126 16.96 -3.63 -21.30
N ILE A 127 15.76 -3.98 -20.84
CA ILE A 127 14.77 -4.73 -21.63
C ILE A 127 14.37 -3.96 -22.89
N THR A 128 14.15 -2.66 -22.75
CA THR A 128 13.74 -1.80 -23.88
C THR A 128 14.80 -1.78 -24.98
N ARG A 129 16.09 -1.89 -24.61
CA ARG A 129 17.20 -1.97 -25.57
C ARG A 129 17.35 -3.33 -26.24
N THR A 130 17.05 -4.43 -25.53
CA THR A 130 17.20 -5.79 -26.09
C THR A 130 16.00 -6.22 -26.93
N SER A 131 14.81 -5.67 -26.67
CA SER A 131 13.57 -5.89 -27.44
C SER A 131 13.13 -7.35 -27.57
N GLN A 132 13.31 -8.15 -26.51
CA GLN A 132 12.95 -9.58 -26.46
C GLN A 132 11.55 -9.82 -25.87
N ALA A 133 10.53 -9.19 -26.44
CA ALA A 133 9.15 -9.26 -25.90
C ALA A 133 8.64 -10.69 -25.72
N ASP A 134 8.80 -11.53 -26.76
CA ASP A 134 8.25 -12.89 -26.76
C ASP A 134 8.95 -13.81 -25.73
N GLU A 135 10.25 -13.64 -25.52
CA GLU A 135 11.01 -14.40 -24.52
C GLU A 135 10.62 -14.00 -23.10
N ILE A 136 10.49 -12.69 -22.85
CA ILE A 136 10.10 -12.17 -21.54
C ILE A 136 8.69 -12.59 -21.18
N LEU A 137 7.74 -12.40 -22.11
CA LEU A 137 6.35 -12.82 -21.90
C LEU A 137 6.22 -14.34 -21.79
N GLY A 138 7.05 -15.10 -22.52
CA GLY A 138 7.10 -16.56 -22.44
C GLY A 138 7.58 -17.10 -21.10
N ASN A 139 8.44 -16.36 -20.40
CA ASN A 139 8.99 -16.75 -19.10
C ASN A 139 8.30 -16.05 -17.91
N ALA A 140 7.29 -15.22 -18.16
CA ALA A 140 6.69 -14.38 -17.12
C ALA A 140 6.05 -15.19 -15.97
N SER A 141 5.48 -16.37 -16.26
CA SER A 141 4.95 -17.28 -15.23
C SER A 141 6.02 -17.95 -14.37
N GLU A 142 7.27 -17.98 -14.82
CA GLU A 142 8.41 -18.46 -14.01
C GLU A 142 8.92 -17.37 -13.06
N ILE A 143 8.70 -16.10 -13.42
CA ILE A 143 9.19 -14.92 -12.68
C ILE A 143 8.13 -14.44 -11.68
N PHE A 144 6.87 -14.38 -12.10
CA PHE A 144 5.76 -13.85 -11.31
C PHE A 144 4.76 -14.98 -11.00
N PHE A 145 4.59 -15.29 -9.72
CA PHE A 145 3.76 -16.40 -9.24
C PHE A 145 2.30 -16.31 -9.76
N SER A 146 1.67 -15.15 -9.60
CA SER A 146 0.27 -14.92 -10.01
C SER A 146 0.14 -14.39 -11.45
N TRP A 147 1.09 -14.72 -12.34
CA TRP A 147 1.15 -14.11 -13.68
C TRP A 147 -0.11 -14.35 -14.52
N GLU A 148 -0.64 -15.57 -14.51
CA GLU A 148 -1.80 -15.94 -15.32
C GLU A 148 -3.04 -15.12 -14.91
N ASP A 149 -3.31 -15.05 -13.61
CA ASP A 149 -4.39 -14.24 -13.04
C ASP A 149 -4.17 -12.75 -13.30
N THR A 150 -2.93 -12.27 -13.16
CA THR A 150 -2.57 -10.87 -13.38
C THR A 150 -2.77 -10.45 -14.84
N SER A 151 -2.29 -11.27 -15.79
CA SER A 151 -2.44 -11.02 -17.23
C SER A 151 -3.92 -11.05 -17.63
N MET A 152 -4.68 -12.05 -17.15
CA MET A 152 -6.11 -12.15 -17.42
C MET A 152 -6.87 -10.91 -16.90
N TRP A 153 -6.64 -10.53 -15.63
CA TRP A 153 -7.27 -9.36 -15.04
C TRP A 153 -6.91 -8.06 -15.77
N ALA A 154 -5.64 -7.85 -16.14
CA ALA A 154 -5.22 -6.64 -16.83
C ALA A 154 -5.88 -6.50 -18.22
N ARG A 155 -6.02 -7.62 -18.95
CA ARG A 155 -6.73 -7.67 -20.24
C ARG A 155 -8.24 -7.41 -20.07
N ASP A 156 -8.84 -7.91 -18.99
CA ASP A 156 -10.24 -7.63 -18.64
C ASP A 156 -10.46 -6.14 -18.33
N VAL A 157 -9.53 -5.49 -17.61
CA VAL A 157 -9.57 -4.04 -17.38
C VAL A 157 -9.54 -3.29 -18.71
N ARG A 158 -8.65 -3.66 -19.63
CA ARG A 158 -8.61 -3.08 -20.98
C ARG A 158 -9.93 -3.26 -21.73
N ALA A 159 -10.50 -4.46 -21.71
CA ALA A 159 -11.78 -4.75 -22.34
C ALA A 159 -12.92 -3.91 -21.72
N ALA A 160 -12.93 -3.74 -20.39
CA ALA A 160 -13.89 -2.92 -19.68
C ALA A 160 -13.79 -1.43 -20.05
N VAL A 161 -12.58 -0.89 -20.18
CA VAL A 161 -12.35 0.49 -20.64
C VAL A 161 -12.87 0.68 -22.06
N ALA A 162 -12.57 -0.24 -22.98
CA ALA A 162 -13.07 -0.17 -24.35
C ALA A 162 -14.61 -0.30 -24.43
N ALA A 163 -15.22 -1.13 -23.57
CA ALA A 163 -16.67 -1.26 -23.48
C ALA A 163 -17.34 0.03 -23.00
N ARG A 164 -16.81 0.66 -21.94
CA ARG A 164 -17.31 1.96 -21.43
C ARG A 164 -17.21 3.05 -22.50
N GLU A 165 -16.09 3.13 -23.21
CA GLU A 165 -15.94 4.11 -24.29
C GLU A 165 -16.95 3.87 -25.42
N SER A 166 -17.20 2.61 -25.76
CA SER A 166 -18.19 2.24 -26.78
C SER A 166 -19.62 2.62 -26.39
N GLU A 167 -19.95 2.66 -25.09
CA GLU A 167 -21.24 3.14 -24.59
C GLU A 167 -21.37 4.66 -24.69
N VAL A 168 -20.30 5.40 -24.37
CA VAL A 168 -20.28 6.87 -24.44
C VAL A 168 -20.24 7.35 -25.89
N HIS A 169 -19.50 6.65 -26.76
CA HIS A 169 -19.26 7.01 -28.15
C HIS A 169 -19.65 5.86 -29.12
N PRO A 170 -20.95 5.55 -29.28
CA PRO A 170 -21.44 4.37 -30.02
C PRO A 170 -21.14 4.38 -31.53
N PHE A 171 -20.71 5.53 -32.07
CA PHE A 171 -20.39 5.70 -33.48
C PHE A 171 -18.88 5.65 -33.78
N MET A 172 -18.02 5.52 -32.77
CA MET A 172 -16.59 5.33 -32.99
C MET A 172 -16.28 3.87 -33.37
N PRO A 173 -15.19 3.63 -34.14
CA PRO A 173 -14.73 2.29 -34.44
C PRO A 173 -14.48 1.51 -33.15
N LYS A 174 -15.06 0.31 -33.03
CA LYS A 174 -14.90 -0.59 -31.87
C LYS A 174 -13.55 -1.30 -31.82
N SER A 175 -12.63 -0.93 -32.73
CA SER A 175 -11.29 -1.48 -32.75
C SER A 175 -10.51 -0.99 -31.54
N PRO A 176 -9.68 -1.83 -30.90
CA PRO A 176 -8.73 -1.40 -29.90
C PRO A 176 -7.89 -0.25 -30.44
N SER A 177 -7.74 0.81 -29.65
CA SER A 177 -6.88 1.94 -29.98
C SER A 177 -5.73 2.06 -29.00
N PHE A 178 -4.68 2.74 -29.45
CA PHE A 178 -3.54 3.09 -28.62
C PHE A 178 -3.98 3.87 -27.37
N GLU A 179 -4.87 4.85 -27.55
CA GLU A 179 -5.38 5.73 -26.50
C GLU A 179 -6.17 4.94 -25.45
N LEU A 180 -7.05 4.02 -25.88
CA LEU A 180 -7.80 3.17 -24.95
C LEU A 180 -6.90 2.21 -24.18
N THR A 181 -5.83 1.74 -24.81
CA THR A 181 -4.86 0.86 -24.16
C THR A 181 -4.05 1.62 -23.13
N LEU A 182 -3.66 2.87 -23.41
CA LEU A 182 -3.01 3.75 -22.45
C LEU A 182 -3.95 4.15 -21.30
N GLN A 183 -5.24 4.38 -21.58
CA GLN A 183 -6.23 4.62 -20.52
C GLN A 183 -6.42 3.39 -19.64
N ALA A 184 -6.36 2.18 -20.20
CA ALA A 184 -6.42 0.95 -19.43
C ALA A 184 -5.25 0.83 -18.44
N THR A 185 -4.04 1.31 -18.79
CA THR A 185 -2.90 1.28 -17.85
C THR A 185 -3.10 2.22 -16.66
N ASP A 186 -3.80 3.34 -16.83
CA ASP A 186 -4.19 4.21 -15.72
C ASP A 186 -5.15 3.49 -14.75
N GLU A 187 -6.18 2.84 -15.30
CA GLU A 187 -7.15 2.09 -14.50
C GLU A 187 -6.51 0.90 -13.78
N ILE A 188 -5.63 0.16 -14.47
CA ILE A 188 -4.82 -0.90 -13.87
C ILE A 188 -4.03 -0.37 -12.67
N THR A 189 -3.35 0.77 -12.83
CA THR A 189 -2.53 1.37 -11.76
C THR A 189 -3.35 1.74 -10.52
N LYS A 190 -4.59 2.22 -10.73
CA LYS A 190 -5.52 2.61 -9.65
C LYS A 190 -6.15 1.41 -8.95
N GLU A 191 -6.38 0.32 -9.67
CA GLU A 191 -7.16 -0.83 -9.22
C GLU A 191 -6.31 -2.03 -8.78
N TYR A 192 -5.01 -2.03 -9.08
CA TYR A 192 -4.12 -3.17 -8.80
C TYR A 192 -4.13 -3.59 -7.32
N ALA A 193 -4.11 -2.65 -6.38
CA ALA A 193 -4.15 -2.98 -4.95
C ALA A 193 -5.45 -3.70 -4.53
N ARG A 194 -6.57 -3.40 -5.22
CA ARG A 194 -7.85 -4.06 -4.98
C ARG A 194 -7.83 -5.47 -5.56
N PHE A 195 -7.20 -5.66 -6.71
CA PHE A 195 -7.00 -6.97 -7.33
C PHE A 195 -6.15 -7.89 -6.44
N THR A 196 -5.02 -7.40 -5.92
CA THR A 196 -4.11 -8.19 -5.06
C THR A 196 -4.56 -8.27 -3.60
N LYS A 197 -5.75 -7.76 -3.24
CA LYS A 197 -6.26 -7.84 -1.86
C LYS A 197 -6.32 -9.29 -1.38
N HIS A 198 -6.72 -10.22 -2.25
CA HIS A 198 -6.79 -11.63 -1.87
C HIS A 198 -5.42 -12.19 -1.47
N GLU A 199 -4.34 -11.80 -2.15
CA GLU A 199 -2.97 -12.23 -1.80
C GLU A 199 -2.57 -11.73 -0.41
N CYS A 200 -2.94 -10.50 -0.06
CA CYS A 200 -2.74 -9.94 1.27
C CYS A 200 -3.53 -10.71 2.35
N ASP A 201 -4.78 -11.03 2.07
CA ASP A 201 -5.64 -11.78 2.99
C ASP A 201 -5.08 -13.20 3.21
N THR A 202 -4.66 -13.86 2.13
CA THR A 202 -4.02 -15.17 2.13
C THR A 202 -2.70 -15.19 2.92
N LEU A 203 -1.84 -14.18 2.74
CA LEU A 203 -0.63 -14.01 3.54
C LEU A 203 -0.94 -13.81 5.03
N LYS A 204 -1.95 -12.98 5.34
CA LYS A 204 -2.41 -12.74 6.70
C LYS A 204 -2.92 -14.02 7.37
N GLU A 205 -3.79 -14.78 6.69
CA GLU A 205 -4.31 -16.06 7.18
C GLU A 205 -3.19 -17.05 7.48
N SER A 206 -2.18 -17.08 6.62
CA SER A 206 -1.02 -17.95 6.76
C SER A 206 -0.18 -17.59 7.99
N LEU A 207 0.10 -16.31 8.21
CA LEU A 207 0.77 -15.84 9.43
C LEU A 207 -0.08 -16.08 10.68
N MET A 208 -1.41 -15.90 10.59
CA MET A 208 -2.34 -16.16 11.68
C MET A 208 -2.42 -17.64 12.04
N SER A 209 -2.21 -18.56 11.09
CA SER A 209 -2.15 -20.00 11.37
C SER A 209 -0.97 -20.38 12.29
N LEU A 210 0.08 -19.54 12.33
CA LEU A 210 1.28 -19.70 13.16
C LEU A 210 1.21 -18.87 14.45
N GLU A 211 0.08 -18.22 14.72
CA GLU A 211 -0.07 -17.26 15.80
C GLU A 211 0.12 -17.89 17.18
N TRP A 212 0.93 -17.21 17.99
CA TRP A 212 1.11 -17.55 19.39
C TRP A 212 -0.03 -16.95 20.22
N ARG A 213 -0.93 -17.81 20.73
CA ARG A 213 -1.93 -17.48 21.77
C ARG A 213 -2.85 -16.29 21.46
N GLY A 214 -3.27 -16.08 20.21
CA GLY A 214 -4.19 -14.98 19.87
C GLY A 214 -3.56 -13.59 20.01
N SER A 215 -2.24 -13.49 19.99
CA SER A 215 -1.51 -12.25 20.30
C SER A 215 -1.20 -11.37 19.09
N GLY A 216 -1.57 -11.79 17.87
CA GLY A 216 -1.16 -11.14 16.63
C GLY A 216 0.33 -11.28 16.35
N ARG A 217 0.99 -12.29 16.95
CA ARG A 217 2.43 -12.50 16.85
C ARG A 217 2.76 -13.96 16.57
N VAL A 218 3.87 -14.18 15.86
CA VAL A 218 4.41 -15.50 15.54
C VAL A 218 5.78 -15.65 16.20
N ARG A 219 6.10 -16.82 16.77
CA ARG A 219 7.47 -17.07 17.25
C ARG A 219 8.42 -17.04 16.07
N LEU A 220 9.53 -16.32 16.17
CA LEU A 220 10.47 -16.19 15.05
C LEU A 220 11.01 -17.55 14.57
N SER A 221 11.16 -18.51 15.49
CA SER A 221 11.53 -19.89 15.15
C SER A 221 10.48 -20.63 14.33
N GLU A 222 9.19 -20.39 14.56
CA GLU A 222 8.09 -20.96 13.76
C GLU A 222 7.98 -20.26 12.39
N PHE A 223 8.20 -18.95 12.35
CA PHE A 223 8.22 -18.17 11.11
C PHE A 223 9.23 -18.76 10.10
N TYR A 224 10.48 -18.98 10.52
CA TYR A 224 11.49 -19.57 9.63
C TYR A 224 11.31 -21.06 9.38
N ARG A 225 10.71 -21.82 10.32
CA ARG A 225 10.43 -23.25 10.12
C ARG A 225 9.39 -23.48 9.03
N ASN A 226 8.42 -22.57 8.93
CA ASN A 226 7.36 -22.60 7.92
C ASN A 226 7.69 -21.71 6.72
N SER A 227 8.98 -21.59 6.38
CA SER A 227 9.45 -20.79 5.24
C SER A 227 9.05 -21.34 3.87
N LEU A 228 8.28 -22.43 3.82
CA LEU A 228 7.64 -22.91 2.61
C LEU A 228 6.15 -22.59 2.71
N TYR A 229 5.74 -21.56 1.98
CA TYR A 229 4.34 -21.24 1.75
C TYR A 229 4.01 -21.56 0.30
N ASP A 230 3.03 -22.44 0.09
CA ASP A 230 2.55 -22.89 -1.23
C ASP A 230 3.67 -23.30 -2.21
N GLY A 231 4.72 -23.97 -1.70
CA GLY A 231 5.85 -24.44 -2.51
C GLY A 231 6.95 -23.42 -2.79
N TYR A 232 6.83 -22.17 -2.33
CA TYR A 232 7.83 -21.12 -2.47
C TYR A 232 8.48 -20.76 -1.13
N SER A 233 9.74 -20.31 -1.20
CA SER A 233 10.45 -19.79 -0.03
C SER A 233 9.86 -18.44 0.39
N SER A 234 8.82 -18.47 1.20
CA SER A 234 8.28 -17.30 1.89
C SER A 234 9.03 -17.15 3.22
N PHE A 235 9.13 -15.93 3.77
CA PHE A 235 9.76 -15.69 5.09
C PHE A 235 11.30 -15.80 5.12
N THR A 236 11.97 -15.08 4.22
CA THR A 236 13.44 -15.09 4.09
C THR A 236 14.14 -13.89 4.73
N GLU A 237 13.39 -12.91 5.22
CA GLU A 237 13.95 -11.69 5.78
C GLU A 237 14.83 -11.96 7.00
N SER A 238 16.00 -11.32 7.04
CA SER A 238 16.92 -11.46 8.17
C SER A 238 16.31 -10.90 9.47
N PRO A 239 16.70 -11.43 10.65
CA PRO A 239 16.28 -10.87 11.92
C PRO A 239 16.65 -9.38 12.08
N GLY A 240 17.81 -8.98 11.52
CA GLY A 240 18.24 -7.59 11.51
C GLY A 240 17.30 -6.68 10.72
N TYR A 241 16.80 -7.15 9.58
CA TYR A 241 15.79 -6.44 8.80
C TYR A 241 14.46 -6.35 9.55
N LEU A 242 13.95 -7.46 10.08
CA LEU A 242 12.68 -7.50 10.82
C LEU A 242 12.69 -6.60 12.05
N LYS A 243 13.83 -6.51 12.73
CA LYS A 243 14.06 -5.56 13.81
C LYS A 243 14.04 -4.12 13.30
N HIS A 244 14.74 -3.85 12.20
CA HIS A 244 14.82 -2.52 11.60
C HIS A 244 13.46 -2.01 11.11
N SER A 245 12.63 -2.89 10.54
CA SER A 245 11.27 -2.59 10.08
C SER A 245 10.25 -2.47 11.22
N GLY A 246 10.65 -2.80 12.46
CA GLY A 246 9.75 -2.81 13.61
C GLY A 246 8.78 -3.99 13.62
N SER A 247 9.01 -5.00 12.78
CA SER A 247 8.23 -6.23 12.72
C SER A 247 8.66 -7.24 13.79
N LEU A 248 9.74 -6.99 14.53
CA LEU A 248 10.25 -7.89 15.58
C LEU A 248 10.06 -7.31 17.00
N ASP A 249 9.45 -8.09 17.87
CA ASP A 249 9.31 -7.85 19.31
C ASP A 249 10.35 -8.69 20.06
N GLU A 250 11.36 -8.01 20.61
CA GLU A 250 12.47 -8.60 21.37
C GLU A 250 12.34 -8.33 22.87
N SER A 251 11.12 -8.13 23.38
CA SER A 251 10.87 -7.95 24.83
C SER A 251 11.44 -9.12 25.65
N ASP A 252 11.40 -10.34 25.09
CA ASP A 252 12.20 -11.48 25.53
C ASP A 252 13.21 -11.85 24.42
N PRO A 253 14.51 -11.51 24.60
CA PRO A 253 15.53 -11.82 23.60
C PRO A 253 15.73 -13.33 23.34
N SER A 254 15.26 -14.20 24.24
CA SER A 254 15.39 -15.65 24.09
C SER A 254 14.27 -16.29 23.26
N ASP A 255 13.14 -15.60 23.10
CA ASP A 255 11.97 -16.04 22.32
C ASP A 255 11.37 -14.85 21.54
N PRO A 256 12.10 -14.29 20.56
CA PRO A 256 11.63 -13.13 19.82
C PRO A 256 10.39 -13.46 18.99
N LEU A 257 9.47 -12.49 18.93
CA LEU A 257 8.17 -12.65 18.27
C LEU A 257 8.06 -11.70 17.07
N LEU A 258 7.66 -12.22 15.91
CA LEU A 258 7.24 -11.42 14.78
C LEU A 258 5.86 -10.80 15.06
N VAL A 259 5.71 -9.50 14.87
CA VAL A 259 4.43 -8.78 14.94
C VAL A 259 3.77 -8.85 13.56
N ILE A 260 2.69 -9.63 13.44
CA ILE A 260 2.06 -9.96 12.15
C ILE A 260 1.67 -8.71 11.36
N PRO A 261 0.91 -7.73 11.91
CA PRO A 261 0.52 -6.55 11.14
C PRO A 261 1.73 -5.74 10.63
N ASN A 262 2.78 -5.61 11.45
CA ASN A 262 3.99 -4.88 11.06
C ASN A 262 4.81 -5.59 10.00
N TYR A 263 4.74 -6.92 9.90
CA TYR A 263 5.33 -7.67 8.80
C TYR A 263 4.48 -7.52 7.53
N LEU A 264 3.17 -7.77 7.64
CA LEU A 264 2.22 -7.72 6.53
C LEU A 264 2.24 -6.37 5.80
N TYR A 265 2.22 -5.26 6.54
CA TYR A 265 2.29 -3.90 5.97
C TYR A 265 3.72 -3.42 5.73
N GLY A 266 4.72 -4.28 5.96
CA GLY A 266 6.12 -3.99 5.76
C GLY A 266 6.48 -3.86 4.28
N ARG A 267 7.52 -3.06 3.99
CA ARG A 267 7.95 -2.76 2.62
C ARG A 267 8.41 -3.98 1.81
N SER A 268 8.81 -5.07 2.46
CA SER A 268 9.16 -6.33 1.76
C SER A 268 7.95 -7.05 1.16
N ASN A 269 6.74 -6.72 1.61
CA ASN A 269 5.48 -7.28 1.12
C ASN A 269 4.72 -6.30 0.19
N CYS A 270 5.40 -5.29 -0.35
CA CYS A 270 4.82 -4.33 -1.28
C CYS A 270 5.37 -4.51 -2.69
N VAL A 271 4.54 -4.27 -3.70
CA VAL A 271 4.98 -4.12 -5.09
C VAL A 271 5.57 -2.71 -5.25
N VAL A 272 6.88 -2.62 -5.47
CA VAL A 272 7.57 -1.34 -5.67
C VAL A 272 7.53 -0.97 -7.14
N SER A 273 6.40 -0.39 -7.56
CA SER A 273 6.20 0.04 -8.95
C SER A 273 7.03 1.27 -9.31
N SER A 274 7.43 2.14 -8.38
CA SER A 274 8.36 3.23 -8.68
C SER A 274 9.24 3.64 -7.50
N ASN A 275 10.18 4.56 -7.71
CA ASN A 275 11.08 5.04 -6.66
C ASN A 275 10.39 5.87 -5.55
N PHE A 276 9.15 6.30 -5.77
CA PHE A 276 8.43 7.21 -4.89
C PHE A 276 7.08 6.67 -4.40
N HIS A 277 6.56 5.59 -4.98
CA HIS A 277 5.36 4.91 -4.48
C HIS A 277 5.51 3.39 -4.54
N ALA A 278 4.79 2.70 -3.67
CA ALA A 278 4.62 1.25 -3.69
C ALA A 278 3.15 0.91 -3.46
N ILE A 279 2.76 -0.29 -3.87
CA ILE A 279 1.43 -0.83 -3.64
C ILE A 279 1.55 -1.87 -2.54
N CYS A 280 0.89 -1.63 -1.41
CA CYS A 280 1.01 -2.43 -0.21
C CYS A 280 -0.36 -2.93 0.23
N CYS A 281 -0.37 -3.98 1.06
CA CYS A 281 -1.58 -4.42 1.73
C CYS A 281 -2.20 -3.29 2.57
N ASN A 282 -3.53 -3.16 2.48
CA ASN A 282 -4.26 -2.13 3.21
C ASN A 282 -4.12 -2.32 4.72
N ASN A 283 -3.73 -1.26 5.43
CA ASN A 283 -3.67 -1.29 6.88
C ASN A 283 -5.09 -1.24 7.50
N GLU A 284 -5.53 -2.34 8.07
CA GLU A 284 -6.87 -2.46 8.65
C GLU A 284 -7.05 -1.64 9.94
N CYS A 285 -6.01 -1.54 10.78
CA CYS A 285 -6.01 -0.70 11.97
C CYS A 285 -6.29 0.77 11.64
N ASP A 286 -5.82 1.18 10.47
CA ASP A 286 -6.07 2.49 9.91
C ASP A 286 -7.58 2.71 9.69
N GLY A 287 -8.32 1.72 9.17
CA GLY A 287 -9.79 1.72 9.09
C GLY A 287 -10.47 1.89 10.45
N LEU A 288 -9.98 1.15 11.47
CA LEU A 288 -10.48 1.22 12.84
C LEU A 288 -10.26 2.60 13.46
N LEU A 289 -9.06 3.16 13.31
CA LEU A 289 -8.73 4.50 13.79
C LEU A 289 -9.61 5.56 13.10
N GLY A 290 -9.87 5.42 11.79
CA GLY A 290 -10.78 6.29 11.05
C GLY A 290 -12.23 6.22 11.54
N HIS A 291 -12.70 5.09 12.07
CA HIS A 291 -13.99 5.04 12.76
C HIS A 291 -13.95 5.84 14.07
N ILE A 292 -12.92 5.64 14.88
CA ILE A 292 -12.75 6.35 16.17
C ILE A 292 -12.70 7.85 15.94
N GLU A 293 -11.94 8.33 14.95
CA GLU A 293 -11.85 9.74 14.58
C GLU A 293 -13.22 10.34 14.21
N ARG A 294 -14.00 9.62 13.38
CA ARG A 294 -15.34 10.04 12.98
C ARG A 294 -16.31 10.15 14.15
N VAL A 295 -16.21 9.25 15.14
CA VAL A 295 -17.07 9.26 16.33
C VAL A 295 -16.60 10.27 17.38
N VAL A 296 -15.29 10.45 17.52
CA VAL A 296 -14.69 11.32 18.55
C VAL A 296 -14.75 12.78 18.14
N GLN A 297 -14.45 13.10 16.87
CA GLN A 297 -14.40 14.47 16.32
C GLN A 297 -13.47 15.42 17.09
N ALA A 298 -12.39 14.87 17.66
CA ALA A 298 -11.42 15.59 18.47
C ALA A 298 -10.06 14.84 18.46
N PRO A 299 -8.93 15.53 18.68
CA PRO A 299 -7.60 14.89 18.69
C PRO A 299 -7.35 13.99 19.91
N ALA A 300 -8.23 14.04 20.92
CA ALA A 300 -8.19 13.24 22.13
C ALA A 300 -9.60 13.04 22.70
N ALA A 301 -9.78 12.01 23.52
CA ALA A 301 -11.03 11.74 24.24
C ALA A 301 -10.76 11.09 25.61
N SER A 302 -11.76 11.09 26.50
CA SER A 302 -11.64 10.38 27.79
C SER A 302 -11.49 8.88 27.59
N ALA A 303 -10.83 8.21 28.54
CA ALA A 303 -10.64 6.76 28.52
C ALA A 303 -11.99 6.01 28.43
N GLU A 304 -13.00 6.47 29.16
CA GLU A 304 -14.34 5.86 29.19
C GLU A 304 -15.08 6.02 27.86
N ARG A 305 -14.88 7.14 27.16
CA ARG A 305 -15.46 7.33 25.83
C ARG A 305 -14.80 6.39 24.82
N LEU A 306 -13.47 6.32 24.80
CA LEU A 306 -12.75 5.44 23.87
C LEU A 306 -13.00 3.96 24.14
N ALA A 307 -13.03 3.55 25.41
CA ALA A 307 -13.35 2.18 25.79
C ALA A 307 -14.73 1.76 25.24
N ARG A 308 -15.75 2.62 25.34
CA ARG A 308 -17.08 2.33 24.79
C ARG A 308 -17.10 2.24 23.28
N VAL A 309 -16.40 3.15 22.58
CA VAL A 309 -16.33 3.12 21.12
C VAL A 309 -15.64 1.83 20.65
N VAL A 310 -14.49 1.50 21.23
CA VAL A 310 -13.67 0.34 20.85
C VAL A 310 -14.35 -0.99 21.23
N ALA A 311 -15.08 -1.03 22.35
CA ALA A 311 -15.87 -2.19 22.74
C ALA A 311 -17.00 -2.51 21.74
N GLY A 312 -17.53 -1.50 21.06
CA GLY A 312 -18.58 -1.65 20.04
C GLY A 312 -18.08 -1.72 18.60
N LEU A 313 -16.76 -1.68 18.38
CA LEU A 313 -16.15 -1.65 17.05
C LEU A 313 -15.70 -3.06 16.63
N PRO A 314 -16.34 -3.67 15.62
CA PRO A 314 -15.90 -4.96 15.08
C PRO A 314 -14.72 -4.81 14.12
N SER A 315 -14.00 -5.90 13.92
CA SER A 315 -13.04 -6.12 12.81
C SER A 315 -13.22 -7.54 12.27
N ASP A 316 -12.46 -7.91 11.24
CA ASP A 316 -12.50 -9.25 10.65
C ASP A 316 -12.12 -10.35 11.67
N THR A 317 -11.35 -10.00 12.71
CA THR A 317 -10.91 -10.97 13.73
C THR A 317 -11.44 -10.70 15.13
N VAL A 318 -12.18 -9.60 15.34
CA VAL A 318 -12.73 -9.20 16.64
C VAL A 318 -14.23 -8.97 16.54
N GLU A 319 -14.99 -9.81 17.25
CA GLU A 319 -16.44 -9.62 17.41
C GLU A 319 -16.76 -8.44 18.34
N ALA A 320 -17.84 -7.72 18.01
CA ALA A 320 -18.38 -6.63 18.83
C ALA A 320 -19.92 -6.71 18.88
N PRO A 321 -20.56 -6.26 19.99
CA PRO A 321 -19.95 -5.64 21.15
C PRO A 321 -19.26 -6.65 22.09
N ARG A 322 -18.18 -6.22 22.75
CA ARG A 322 -17.38 -7.05 23.66
C ARG A 322 -17.03 -6.33 24.96
N ASN A 323 -16.66 -7.09 25.98
CA ASN A 323 -16.11 -6.54 27.22
C ASN A 323 -14.59 -6.42 27.14
N LEU A 324 -14.06 -5.23 27.39
CA LEU A 324 -12.62 -5.01 27.52
C LEU A 324 -12.14 -5.49 28.89
N SER A 325 -10.97 -6.13 28.93
CA SER A 325 -10.37 -6.62 30.18
C SER A 325 -10.02 -5.48 31.13
N ALA A 326 -9.99 -5.77 32.44
CA ALA A 326 -9.63 -4.80 33.48
C ALA A 326 -8.26 -4.16 33.21
N LEU A 327 -7.30 -4.95 32.71
CA LEU A 327 -5.96 -4.46 32.36
C LEU A 327 -6.00 -3.47 31.18
N MET A 328 -6.83 -3.71 30.15
CA MET A 328 -6.98 -2.77 29.03
C MET A 328 -7.58 -1.45 29.48
N LEU A 329 -8.61 -1.50 30.35
CA LEU A 329 -9.23 -0.30 30.90
C LEU A 329 -8.25 0.48 31.78
N GLN A 330 -7.49 -0.21 32.63
CA GLN A 330 -6.46 0.39 33.46
C GLN A 330 -5.40 1.10 32.61
N ARG A 331 -4.82 0.42 31.61
CA ARG A 331 -3.80 1.00 30.71
C ARG A 331 -4.33 2.23 29.98
N LEU A 332 -5.59 2.22 29.54
CA LEU A 332 -6.20 3.38 28.89
C LEU A 332 -6.35 4.57 29.88
N GLY A 333 -6.71 4.28 31.13
CA GLY A 333 -6.73 5.26 32.22
C GLY A 333 -5.35 5.84 32.55
N GLU A 334 -4.29 5.04 32.53
CA GLU A 334 -2.91 5.48 32.72
C GLU A 334 -2.45 6.43 31.60
N ILE A 335 -2.82 6.14 30.35
CA ILE A 335 -2.58 7.05 29.23
C ILE A 335 -3.31 8.38 29.47
N ALA A 336 -4.56 8.34 29.90
CA ALA A 336 -5.34 9.55 30.20
C ALA A 336 -4.71 10.37 31.34
N ALA A 337 -4.30 9.72 32.43
CA ALA A 337 -3.73 10.37 33.61
C ALA A 337 -2.46 11.16 33.29
N THR A 338 -1.63 10.65 32.37
CA THR A 338 -0.41 11.34 31.91
C THR A 338 -0.68 12.45 30.88
N ASN A 339 -1.92 12.59 30.39
CA ASN A 339 -2.31 13.53 29.33
C ASN A 339 -3.53 14.38 29.74
N GLY A 340 -3.58 14.83 30.99
CA GLY A 340 -4.61 15.77 31.46
C GLY A 340 -6.03 15.18 31.49
N GLY A 341 -6.15 13.87 31.69
CA GLY A 341 -7.43 13.15 31.71
C GLY A 341 -7.97 12.79 30.31
N GLN A 342 -7.18 12.97 29.26
CA GLN A 342 -7.56 12.66 27.88
C GLN A 342 -6.55 11.70 27.25
N VAL A 343 -6.99 10.86 26.34
CA VAL A 343 -6.14 9.95 25.57
C VAL A 343 -5.95 10.54 24.16
N PRO A 344 -4.73 10.93 23.78
CA PRO A 344 -4.44 11.41 22.42
C PRO A 344 -4.58 10.30 21.38
N LEU A 345 -5.42 10.49 20.35
CA LEU A 345 -5.73 9.46 19.35
C LEU A 345 -4.51 9.06 18.49
N HIS A 346 -3.62 10.01 18.22
CA HIS A 346 -2.41 9.77 17.41
C HIS A 346 -1.15 9.58 18.29
N GLY A 347 -1.34 9.22 19.56
CA GLY A 347 -0.24 8.97 20.50
C GLY A 347 0.30 7.55 20.40
N ARG A 348 1.61 7.37 20.58
CA ARG A 348 2.28 6.06 20.57
C ARG A 348 1.63 5.05 21.54
N LEU A 349 1.29 5.50 22.75
CA LEU A 349 0.69 4.63 23.75
C LEU A 349 -0.73 4.19 23.38
N PHE A 350 -1.51 5.06 22.74
CA PHE A 350 -2.83 4.68 22.25
C PHE A 350 -2.74 3.72 21.06
N ALA A 351 -1.81 3.92 20.14
CA ALA A 351 -1.53 2.97 19.06
C ALA A 351 -1.14 1.58 19.61
N GLN A 352 -0.29 1.53 20.64
CA GLN A 352 0.06 0.29 21.32
C GLN A 352 -1.16 -0.35 22.02
N TRP A 353 -2.02 0.47 22.64
CA TRP A 353 -3.25 -0.01 23.25
C TRP A 353 -4.23 -0.56 22.21
N MET A 354 -4.36 0.09 21.05
CA MET A 354 -5.17 -0.37 19.91
C MET A 354 -4.68 -1.72 19.39
N HIS A 355 -3.36 -1.92 19.26
CA HIS A 355 -2.80 -3.21 18.89
C HIS A 355 -3.07 -4.32 19.94
N HIS A 356 -3.27 -3.99 21.22
CA HIS A 356 -3.76 -4.99 22.18
C HIS A 356 -5.28 -5.23 22.09
N ALA A 357 -6.03 -4.22 21.66
CA ALA A 357 -7.47 -4.32 21.47
C ALA A 357 -7.84 -5.07 20.16
N PHE A 358 -6.97 -4.99 19.14
CA PHE A 358 -7.08 -5.57 17.80
C PHE A 358 -5.72 -6.14 17.40
N PRO A 359 -5.35 -7.34 17.90
CA PRO A 359 -3.99 -7.86 17.74
C PRO A 359 -3.59 -8.19 16.31
N ARG A 360 -4.57 -8.49 15.44
CA ARG A 360 -4.34 -9.03 14.09
C ARG A 360 -4.58 -7.98 13.00
N GLU A 361 -4.92 -6.76 13.40
CA GLU A 361 -5.14 -5.58 12.56
C GLU A 361 -3.98 -4.59 12.71
#